data_AF-A0A2A4G842-F1
#
_entry.id   AF-A0A2A4G842-F1
#
_cell.length_a   1.000
_cell.length_b   1.000
_cell.length_c   1.000
_cell.angle_alpha   90.00
_cell.angle_beta   90.00
_cell.angle_gamma   90.00
#
_symmetry.space_group_name_H-M   'P 1'
#
loop_
_entity.id
_entity.type
_entity.pdbx_description
1 polymer ?
#
loop_
_entity_poly.entity_id
_entity_poly.type
_entity_poly.pdbx_seq_one_letter_code
_entity_poly.pdbx_strand_id
1 'polypeptide(L)'
;MRDSVQHNAKPSLGPFIGRALAFAGMLMVLAFVQQLVLWQLGAFDTLVNQSLFLAWAHQLGYAALVSVVLVFLYKKWRKQSVTAAQNKIELVFVAILDLELFLTAFFIREGLPFPIGGLYAILDGWYIYLPIVVVGFFLVRAVYPKVLTYLDGLTHWVGRMFPVTLVMLSMFLCTYTLGKRALYENKTQFLVEWLLTSVGSKDGARAKLDRASLLAPSGEAFPFSKYDRLWLQHTMYTDDLDLAYLKARQLGFDKKFERAALLASYIVYYTPEQLDAKILLGRIYAWQRQFDKAEPLLAHLVAENPNYQDAYSALFDVFLWSGEEEKALPYINSLQNAEALNEDLSARIKKLNARLAQLAQAPAKGLDSLNPPQP
;
A
#
# COMPACT_ATOMS: atom_id res chain seq x y z
N MET A 1 31.67 57.67 15.91
CA MET A 1 30.62 57.39 16.92
C MET A 1 29.31 56.93 16.27
N ARG A 2 29.33 55.88 15.44
CA ARG A 2 28.12 55.29 14.83
C ARG A 2 28.03 53.76 15.01
N ASP A 3 28.87 53.19 15.87
CA ASP A 3 28.96 51.74 16.09
C ASP A 3 28.48 51.27 17.47
N SER A 4 27.91 52.16 18.30
CA SER A 4 27.60 51.83 19.70
C SER A 4 26.12 51.56 20.02
N VAL A 5 25.22 51.47 19.03
CA VAL A 5 23.76 51.36 19.30
C VAL A 5 23.14 50.00 18.96
N GLN A 6 23.84 49.08 18.29
CA GLN A 6 23.26 47.78 17.92
C GLN A 6 23.45 46.63 18.93
N HIS A 7 23.84 46.90 20.19
CA HIS A 7 24.17 45.80 21.11
C HIS A 7 22.99 45.18 21.87
N ASN A 8 21.76 45.67 21.73
CA ASN A 8 20.60 45.23 22.55
C ASN A 8 19.42 44.60 21.80
N ALA A 9 19.52 44.31 20.50
CA ALA A 9 18.51 43.50 19.83
C ALA A 9 18.76 42.01 20.13
N LYS A 10 17.81 41.33 20.80
CA LYS A 10 17.86 39.88 20.98
C LYS A 10 18.19 39.21 19.63
N PRO A 11 19.17 38.29 19.56
CA PRO A 11 19.61 37.71 18.30
C PRO A 11 18.43 37.04 17.58
N SER A 12 17.99 37.62 16.46
CA SER A 12 16.83 37.12 15.73
C SER A 12 17.10 35.72 15.19
N LEU A 13 16.20 34.77 15.49
CA LEU A 13 16.23 33.41 14.97
C LEU A 13 15.46 33.30 13.63
N GLY A 14 14.86 34.39 13.16
CA GLY A 14 14.04 34.44 11.93
C GLY A 14 14.69 33.76 10.72
N PRO A 15 15.94 34.09 10.34
CA PRO A 15 16.59 33.47 9.18
C PRO A 15 16.84 31.96 9.31
N PHE A 16 16.93 31.46 10.55
CA PHE A 16 17.01 30.02 10.82
C PHE A 16 15.62 29.38 10.70
N ILE A 17 14.60 30.03 11.26
CA ILE A 17 13.20 29.58 11.22
C ILE A 17 12.72 29.49 9.77
N GLY A 18 13.03 30.47 8.90
CA GLY A 18 12.69 30.42 7.48
C GLY A 18 13.25 29.18 6.78
N ARG A 19 14.53 28.85 7.04
CA ARG A 19 15.18 27.65 6.50
C ARG A 19 14.59 26.35 7.03
N ALA A 20 14.23 26.32 8.31
CA ALA A 20 13.53 25.18 8.91
C ALA A 20 12.14 24.97 8.30
N LEU A 21 11.40 26.04 8.02
CA LEU A 21 10.09 25.98 7.35
C LEU A 21 10.22 25.54 5.90
N ALA A 22 11.21 26.06 5.16
CA ALA A 22 11.50 25.63 3.81
C ALA A 22 11.87 24.13 3.75
N PHE A 23 12.68 23.68 4.71
CA PHE A 23 13.00 22.27 4.87
C PHE A 23 11.76 21.42 5.12
N ALA A 24 10.90 21.81 6.06
CA ALA A 24 9.64 21.11 6.34
C ALA A 24 8.72 21.05 5.12
N GLY A 25 8.57 22.17 4.39
CA GLY A 25 7.79 22.24 3.16
C GLY A 25 8.33 21.32 2.07
N MET A 26 9.65 21.26 1.89
CA MET A 26 10.28 20.34 0.94
C MET A 26 10.06 18.87 1.31
N LEU A 27 10.12 18.51 2.59
CA LEU A 27 9.80 17.14 3.05
C LEU A 27 8.35 16.77 2.77
N MET A 28 7.40 17.69 2.96
CA MET A 28 5.99 17.47 2.61
C MET A 28 5.81 17.25 1.10
N VAL A 29 6.53 18.00 0.26
CA VAL A 29 6.54 17.81 -1.19
C VAL A 29 7.09 16.42 -1.55
N LEU A 30 8.20 16.00 -0.96
CA LEU A 30 8.76 14.66 -1.18
C LEU A 30 7.78 13.55 -0.76
N ALA A 31 7.11 13.70 0.39
CA ALA A 31 6.07 12.76 0.83
C ALA A 31 4.87 12.73 -0.13
N PHE A 32 4.47 13.87 -0.68
CA PHE A 32 3.42 13.92 -1.69
C PHE A 32 3.83 13.24 -3.01
N VAL A 33 5.08 13.45 -3.46
CA VAL A 33 5.63 12.76 -4.64
C VAL A 33 5.65 11.24 -4.42
N GLN A 34 6.08 10.79 -3.23
CA GLN A 34 6.02 9.37 -2.87
C GLN A 34 4.58 8.84 -2.97
N GLN A 35 3.61 9.56 -2.40
CA GLN A 35 2.20 9.17 -2.44
C GLN A 35 1.68 9.10 -3.87
N LEU A 36 2.03 10.06 -4.71
CA LEU A 36 1.67 10.11 -6.12
C LEU A 36 2.17 8.88 -6.87
N VAL A 37 3.44 8.53 -6.67
CA VAL A 37 4.06 7.34 -7.28
C VAL A 37 3.37 6.07 -6.77
N LEU A 38 3.16 5.94 -5.47
CA LEU A 38 2.48 4.77 -4.88
C LEU A 38 1.03 4.62 -5.39
N TRP A 39 0.31 5.72 -5.58
CA TRP A 39 -1.02 5.71 -6.19
C TRP A 39 -0.99 5.25 -7.64
N GLN A 40 -0.06 5.77 -8.46
CA GLN A 40 0.12 5.32 -9.85
C GLN A 40 0.47 3.83 -9.96
N LEU A 41 1.18 3.31 -8.95
CA LEU A 41 1.55 1.90 -8.86
C LEU A 41 0.45 1.02 -8.26
N GLY A 42 -0.72 1.60 -7.91
CA GLY A 42 -1.86 0.84 -7.39
C GLY A 42 -1.76 0.46 -5.92
N ALA A 43 -0.83 1.03 -5.15
CA ALA A 43 -0.76 0.81 -3.70
C ALA A 43 -1.89 1.50 -2.93
N PHE A 44 -2.49 2.54 -3.52
CA PHE A 44 -3.62 3.27 -2.95
C PHE A 44 -4.73 3.46 -3.98
N ASP A 45 -5.98 3.48 -3.52
CA ASP A 45 -7.13 3.73 -4.40
C ASP A 45 -7.31 5.23 -4.71
N THR A 46 -6.84 6.10 -3.82
CA THR A 46 -6.92 7.56 -3.95
C THR A 46 -5.60 8.21 -3.59
N LEU A 47 -5.27 9.32 -4.27
CA LEU A 47 -4.06 10.10 -4.02
C LEU A 47 -4.07 10.74 -2.62
N VAL A 48 -5.17 11.41 -2.28
CA VAL A 48 -5.36 12.06 -0.98
C VAL A 48 -6.16 11.13 -0.09
N ASN A 49 -5.49 10.54 0.88
CA ASN A 49 -6.08 9.62 1.85
C ASN A 49 -5.40 9.82 3.22
N GLN A 50 -5.83 9.04 4.23
CA GLN A 50 -5.29 9.13 5.59
C GLN A 50 -3.76 8.90 5.65
N SER A 51 -3.19 8.08 4.76
CA SER A 51 -1.75 7.82 4.75
C SER A 51 -0.92 9.03 4.36
N LEU A 52 -1.42 9.88 3.44
CA LEU A 52 -0.76 11.14 3.08
C LEU A 52 -0.69 12.11 4.26
N PHE A 53 -1.81 12.29 4.99
CA PHE A 53 -1.84 13.18 6.15
C PHE A 53 -0.93 12.69 7.26
N LEU A 54 -0.90 11.37 7.48
CA LEU A 54 0.00 10.75 8.45
C LEU A 54 1.48 10.90 8.04
N ALA A 55 1.80 10.72 6.76
CA ALA A 55 3.14 10.97 6.22
C ALA A 55 3.57 12.43 6.41
N TRP A 56 2.68 13.39 6.15
CA TRP A 56 2.95 14.80 6.41
C TRP A 56 3.16 15.10 7.90
N ALA A 57 2.34 14.53 8.79
CA ALA A 57 2.54 14.66 10.23
C ALA A 57 3.93 14.12 10.66
N HIS A 58 4.34 12.98 10.09
CA HIS A 58 5.67 12.41 10.33
C HIS A 58 6.80 13.35 9.88
N GLN A 59 6.70 13.87 8.65
CA GLN A 59 7.72 14.78 8.10
C GLN A 59 7.80 16.09 8.88
N LEU A 60 6.68 16.65 9.33
CA LEU A 60 6.65 17.84 10.17
C LEU A 60 7.29 17.60 11.55
N GLY A 61 6.97 16.47 12.18
CA GLY A 61 7.60 16.07 13.44
C GLY A 61 9.11 15.87 13.32
N TYR A 62 9.55 15.16 12.27
CA TYR A 62 10.97 14.99 11.94
C TYR A 62 11.66 16.34 11.70
N ALA A 63 11.05 17.22 10.90
CA ALA A 63 11.58 18.54 10.63
C ALA A 63 11.75 19.40 11.89
N ALA A 64 10.78 19.33 12.81
CA ALA A 64 10.85 20.01 14.09
C ALA A 64 12.01 19.48 14.95
N LEU A 65 12.17 18.16 15.06
CA LEU A 65 13.25 17.52 15.82
C LEU A 65 14.64 17.90 15.26
N VAL A 66 14.83 17.79 13.95
CA VAL A 66 16.08 18.20 13.28
C VAL A 66 16.36 19.68 13.54
N SER A 67 15.34 20.53 13.43
CA SER A 67 15.48 21.97 13.66
C SER A 67 15.85 22.30 15.10
N VAL A 68 15.30 21.59 16.09
CA VAL A 68 15.68 21.76 17.51
C VAL A 68 17.15 21.43 17.72
N VAL A 69 17.68 20.36 17.11
CA VAL A 69 19.10 20.00 17.20
C VAL A 69 19.98 21.04 16.49
N LEU A 70 19.62 21.41 15.27
CA LEU A 70 20.41 22.31 14.45
C LEU A 70 20.43 23.76 14.97
N VAL A 71 19.46 24.19 15.78
CA VAL A 71 19.48 25.53 16.36
C VAL A 71 20.70 25.76 17.28
N PHE A 72 21.17 24.72 17.96
CA PHE A 72 22.36 24.81 18.81
C PHE A 72 23.62 25.00 17.97
N LEU A 73 23.74 24.27 16.86
CA LEU A 73 24.83 24.42 15.89
C LEU A 73 24.78 25.79 15.21
N TYR A 74 23.59 26.25 14.82
CA TYR A 74 23.40 27.59 14.26
C TYR A 74 23.86 28.67 15.23
N LYS A 75 23.43 28.61 16.50
CA LYS A 75 23.86 29.56 17.54
C LYS A 75 25.39 29.56 17.72
N LYS A 76 26.03 28.39 17.63
CA LYS A 76 27.50 28.26 17.70
C LYS A 76 28.18 28.92 16.49
N TRP A 77 27.78 28.57 15.26
CA TRP A 77 28.40 29.10 14.04
C TRP A 77 28.12 30.58 13.82
N ARG A 78 26.95 31.07 14.27
CA ARG A 78 26.60 32.49 14.17
C ARG A 78 27.58 33.40 14.91
N LYS A 79 28.23 32.90 15.98
CA LYS A 79 29.26 33.65 16.71
C LYS A 79 30.45 34.04 15.81
N GLN A 80 30.71 33.26 14.76
CA GLN A 80 31.80 33.52 13.81
C GLN A 80 31.33 34.42 12.66
N SER A 81 30.25 34.03 11.99
CA SER A 81 29.64 34.81 10.90
C SER A 81 28.19 34.40 10.71
N VAL A 82 27.30 35.39 10.60
CA VAL A 82 25.86 35.16 10.42
C VAL A 82 25.59 34.50 9.08
N THR A 83 26.17 35.02 7.99
CA THR A 83 26.01 34.47 6.64
C THR A 83 26.60 33.07 6.52
N ALA A 84 27.78 32.84 7.10
CA ALA A 84 28.39 31.51 7.08
C ALA A 84 27.56 30.49 7.87
N ALA A 85 26.96 30.89 8.99
CA ALA A 85 26.07 30.02 9.77
C ALA A 85 24.81 29.65 8.99
N GLN A 86 24.21 30.62 8.27
CA GLN A 86 23.06 30.38 7.41
C GLN A 86 23.38 29.37 6.30
N ASN A 87 24.47 29.59 5.57
CA ASN A 87 24.88 28.69 4.48
C ASN A 87 25.20 27.28 4.97
N LYS A 88 25.85 27.15 6.14
CA LYS A 88 26.13 25.84 6.74
C LYS A 88 24.84 25.09 7.13
N ILE A 89 23.88 25.78 7.73
CA ILE A 89 22.59 25.17 8.09
C ILE A 89 21.79 24.77 6.85
N GLU A 90 21.78 25.63 5.84
CA GLU A 90 21.14 25.35 4.56
C GLU A 90 21.74 24.12 3.88
N LEU A 91 23.07 24.02 3.85
CA LEU A 91 23.78 22.84 3.36
C LEU A 91 23.36 21.57 4.10
N VAL A 92 23.26 21.62 5.43
CA VAL A 92 22.83 20.46 6.23
C VAL A 92 21.37 20.08 5.90
N PHE A 93 20.45 21.05 5.80
CA PHE A 93 19.07 20.74 5.44
C PHE A 93 18.96 20.15 4.03
N VAL A 94 19.67 20.71 3.04
CA VAL A 94 19.68 20.18 1.67
C VAL A 94 20.28 18.77 1.64
N ALA A 95 21.35 18.50 2.38
CA ALA A 95 21.92 17.15 2.47
C ALA A 95 20.94 16.13 3.08
N ILE A 96 20.16 16.55 4.08
CA ILE A 96 19.10 15.70 4.66
C ILE A 96 17.97 15.47 3.65
N LEU A 97 17.58 16.49 2.87
CA LEU A 97 16.59 16.33 1.80
C LEU A 97 17.07 15.38 0.70
N ASP A 98 18.34 15.46 0.31
CA ASP A 98 18.95 14.54 -0.65
C ASP A 98 18.94 13.10 -0.13
N LEU A 99 19.24 12.91 1.17
CA LEU A 99 19.16 11.61 1.83
C LEU A 99 17.71 11.08 1.84
N GLU A 100 16.74 11.92 2.20
CA GLU A 100 15.32 11.53 2.21
C GLU A 100 14.80 11.21 0.80
N LEU A 101 15.25 11.95 -0.22
CA LEU A 101 14.97 11.65 -1.63
C LEU A 101 15.50 10.26 -2.00
N PHE A 102 16.75 9.96 -1.65
CA PHE A 102 17.34 8.64 -1.87
C PHE A 102 16.57 7.55 -1.12
N LEU A 103 16.27 7.74 0.16
CA LEU A 103 15.50 6.79 0.97
C LEU A 103 14.09 6.57 0.41
N THR A 104 13.47 7.61 -0.14
CA THR A 104 12.17 7.51 -0.79
C THR A 104 12.24 6.68 -2.06
N ALA A 105 13.23 6.93 -2.93
CA ALA A 105 13.47 6.12 -4.11
C ALA A 105 13.79 4.66 -3.74
N PHE A 106 14.60 4.46 -2.70
CA PHE A 106 14.94 3.13 -2.16
C PHE A 106 13.69 2.40 -1.67
N PHE A 107 12.84 3.05 -0.87
CA PHE A 107 11.61 2.46 -0.35
C PHE A 107 10.60 2.12 -1.47
N ILE A 108 10.43 3.01 -2.45
CA ILE A 108 9.58 2.76 -3.64
C ILE A 108 10.10 1.59 -4.46
N ARG A 109 11.37 1.23 -4.34
CA ARG A 109 11.95 0.07 -5.01
C ARG A 109 11.97 -1.21 -4.16
N GLU A 110 12.70 -1.24 -3.06
CA GLU A 110 13.22 -2.46 -2.38
C GLU A 110 12.31 -3.10 -1.30
N GLY A 111 11.00 -2.83 -1.27
CA GLY A 111 10.03 -3.39 -0.31
C GLY A 111 9.80 -4.93 -0.24
N LEU A 112 10.81 -5.75 -0.60
CA LEU A 112 11.03 -7.23 -0.45
C LEU A 112 10.31 -8.21 -1.41
N PRO A 113 10.87 -9.42 -1.78
CA PRO A 113 12.22 -9.99 -1.57
C PRO A 113 13.02 -10.40 -2.86
N PHE A 114 14.37 -10.29 -2.79
CA PHE A 114 15.50 -10.96 -3.52
C PHE A 114 15.78 -10.71 -5.04
N PRO A 115 17.07 -10.54 -5.46
CA PRO A 115 18.22 -11.44 -5.23
C PRO A 115 19.38 -10.89 -4.37
N ILE A 116 20.16 -11.85 -3.85
CA ILE A 116 21.32 -11.69 -2.96
C ILE A 116 22.49 -11.08 -3.72
N GLY A 117 23.12 -10.01 -3.18
CA GLY A 117 24.38 -9.54 -3.76
C GLY A 117 25.02 -8.27 -3.19
N GLY A 118 25.10 -8.06 -1.87
CA GLY A 118 25.96 -7.01 -1.29
C GLY A 118 25.83 -5.59 -1.92
N LEU A 119 26.92 -4.81 -1.92
CA LEU A 119 26.96 -3.47 -2.54
C LEU A 119 26.68 -3.51 -4.07
N TYR A 120 26.93 -4.66 -4.72
CA TYR A 120 26.71 -4.87 -6.14
C TYR A 120 25.20 -4.96 -6.50
N ALA A 121 24.35 -5.51 -5.63
CA ALA A 121 22.89 -5.56 -5.79
C ALA A 121 22.22 -4.18 -5.63
N ILE A 122 22.87 -3.25 -4.90
CA ILE A 122 22.46 -1.84 -4.85
C ILE A 122 22.79 -1.13 -6.17
N LEU A 123 23.77 -1.60 -6.93
CA LEU A 123 24.11 -0.98 -8.22
C LEU A 123 23.33 -1.62 -9.37
N ASP A 124 23.09 -2.93 -9.28
CA ASP A 124 22.29 -3.67 -10.25
C ASP A 124 20.82 -3.19 -10.25
N GLY A 125 20.26 -2.88 -11.41
CA GLY A 125 18.91 -2.30 -11.55
C GLY A 125 18.76 -0.81 -11.16
N TRP A 126 19.69 -0.17 -10.42
CA TRP A 126 19.57 1.25 -10.02
C TRP A 126 19.76 2.23 -11.16
N TYR A 127 20.27 1.78 -12.31
CA TYR A 127 20.40 2.61 -13.51
C TYR A 127 19.08 3.26 -13.98
N ILE A 128 17.91 2.69 -13.63
CA ILE A 128 16.59 3.28 -13.96
C ILE A 128 16.20 4.39 -12.96
N TYR A 129 16.55 4.23 -11.69
CA TYR A 129 16.17 5.16 -10.61
C TYR A 129 17.26 6.18 -10.29
N LEU A 130 18.51 5.92 -10.65
CA LEU A 130 19.64 6.83 -10.51
C LEU A 130 19.38 8.14 -11.26
N PRO A 131 18.85 8.15 -12.50
CA PRO A 131 18.41 9.39 -13.15
C PRO A 131 17.38 10.16 -12.33
N ILE A 132 16.42 9.49 -11.69
CA ILE A 132 15.39 10.15 -10.85
C ILE A 132 16.03 10.80 -9.62
N VAL A 133 16.92 10.08 -8.94
CA VAL A 133 17.63 10.61 -7.76
C VAL A 133 18.56 11.76 -8.18
N VAL A 134 19.26 11.64 -9.30
CA VAL A 134 20.15 12.69 -9.83
C VAL A 134 19.36 13.94 -10.24
N VAL A 135 18.27 13.78 -10.98
CA VAL A 135 17.38 14.89 -11.33
C VAL A 135 16.78 15.50 -10.06
N GLY A 136 16.33 14.68 -9.12
CA GLY A 136 15.80 15.13 -7.84
C GLY A 136 16.83 15.92 -7.02
N PHE A 137 18.09 15.51 -7.00
CA PHE A 137 19.19 16.23 -6.34
C PHE A 137 19.38 17.66 -6.89
N PHE A 138 19.28 17.84 -8.21
CA PHE A 138 19.30 19.16 -8.83
C PHE A 138 18.01 19.94 -8.56
N LEU A 139 16.84 19.28 -8.60
CA LEU A 139 15.55 19.90 -8.31
C LEU A 139 15.47 20.41 -6.88
N VAL A 140 15.93 19.65 -5.89
CA VAL A 140 15.98 20.10 -4.48
C VAL A 140 16.73 21.41 -4.37
N ARG A 141 17.90 21.54 -5.02
CA ARG A 141 18.71 22.77 -5.04
C ARG A 141 18.06 23.92 -5.81
N ALA A 142 17.31 23.63 -6.86
CA ALA A 142 16.62 24.65 -7.65
C ALA A 142 15.33 25.16 -6.96
N VAL A 143 14.63 24.30 -6.22
CA VAL A 143 13.33 24.58 -5.62
C VAL A 143 13.46 25.11 -4.19
N TYR A 144 14.39 24.59 -3.39
CA TYR A 144 14.56 24.99 -1.98
C TYR A 144 14.68 26.52 -1.79
N PRO A 145 15.50 27.26 -2.56
CA PRO A 145 15.60 28.71 -2.39
C PRO A 145 14.29 29.44 -2.69
N LYS A 146 13.51 28.95 -3.67
CA LYS A 146 12.20 29.52 -4.02
C LYS A 146 11.19 29.33 -2.90
N VAL A 147 11.15 28.12 -2.33
CA VAL A 147 10.30 27.80 -1.18
C VAL A 147 10.70 28.64 0.02
N LEU A 148 12.00 28.82 0.27
CA LEU A 148 12.51 29.70 1.32
C LEU A 148 12.02 31.14 1.15
N THR A 149 12.19 31.73 -0.04
CA THR A 149 11.72 33.10 -0.31
C THR A 149 10.22 33.24 -0.11
N TYR A 150 9.42 32.24 -0.52
CA TYR A 150 7.97 32.25 -0.34
C TYR A 150 7.56 32.16 1.15
N LEU A 151 8.22 31.29 1.92
CA LEU A 151 7.90 31.05 3.34
C LEU A 151 8.55 32.05 4.29
N ASP A 152 9.55 32.81 3.86
CA ASP A 152 10.22 33.84 4.68
C ASP A 152 9.22 34.89 5.19
N GLY A 153 8.17 35.20 4.42
CA GLY A 153 7.07 36.07 4.84
C GLY A 153 6.23 35.52 6.01
N LEU A 154 6.24 34.20 6.23
CA LEU A 154 5.51 33.54 7.31
C LEU A 154 6.32 33.42 8.61
N THR A 155 7.63 33.73 8.59
CA THR A 155 8.53 33.57 9.75
C THR A 155 8.08 34.36 10.98
N HIS A 156 7.48 35.53 10.78
CA HIS A 156 6.97 36.36 11.88
C HIS A 156 5.75 35.73 12.57
N TRP A 157 4.94 34.96 11.85
CA TRP A 157 3.75 34.28 12.38
C TRP A 157 4.13 33.00 13.14
N VAL A 158 5.09 32.24 12.60
CA VAL A 158 5.52 30.97 13.19
C VAL A 158 6.17 31.13 14.56
N GLY A 159 6.83 32.26 14.82
CA GLY A 159 7.36 32.57 16.17
C GLY A 159 6.30 32.62 17.28
N ARG A 160 5.01 32.76 16.94
CA ARG A 160 3.87 32.70 17.88
C ARG A 160 3.20 31.33 17.97
N MET A 161 3.61 30.37 17.14
CA MET A 161 2.95 29.06 16.99
C MET A 161 3.55 27.95 17.88
N PHE A 162 4.31 28.29 18.92
CA PHE A 162 4.89 27.33 19.87
C PHE A 162 3.89 26.24 20.34
N PRO A 163 2.59 26.53 20.58
CA PRO A 163 1.60 25.50 20.89
C PRO A 163 1.35 24.50 19.75
N VAL A 164 1.29 24.94 18.51
CA VAL A 164 1.07 24.08 17.33
C VAL A 164 2.28 23.19 17.07
N THR A 165 3.49 23.70 17.27
CA THR A 165 4.72 22.88 17.18
C THR A 165 4.71 21.76 18.22
N LEU A 166 4.22 22.02 19.42
CA LEU A 166 4.09 21.04 20.50
C LEU A 166 2.98 20.02 20.20
N VAL A 167 1.86 20.44 19.60
CA VAL A 167 0.79 19.55 19.12
C VAL A 167 1.27 18.66 17.97
N MET A 168 2.02 19.21 17.01
CA MET A 168 2.59 18.43 15.90
C MET A 168 3.65 17.45 16.41
N LEU A 169 4.47 17.84 17.39
CA LEU A 169 5.41 16.96 18.06
C LEU A 169 4.68 15.88 18.88
N SER A 170 3.58 16.20 19.55
CA SER A 170 2.78 15.22 20.28
C SER A 170 2.04 14.26 19.35
N MET A 171 1.54 14.74 18.21
CA MET A 171 0.97 13.88 17.16
C MET A 171 2.04 12.95 16.59
N PHE A 172 3.24 13.46 16.29
CA PHE A 172 4.38 12.66 15.85
C PHE A 172 4.79 11.58 16.88
N LEU A 173 4.80 11.91 18.17
CA LEU A 173 5.09 10.94 19.23
C LEU A 173 3.95 9.92 19.41
N CYS A 174 2.71 10.35 19.23
CA CYS A 174 1.53 9.48 19.28
C CYS A 174 1.49 8.50 18.10
N THR A 175 1.96 8.91 16.92
CA THR A 175 2.02 8.00 15.77
C THR A 175 3.11 6.96 15.90
N TYR A 176 4.10 7.15 16.78
CA TYR A 176 5.07 6.11 17.14
C TYR A 176 4.43 4.96 17.95
N THR A 177 3.30 5.20 18.64
CA THR A 177 2.57 4.14 19.37
C THR A 177 1.50 3.45 18.53
N LEU A 178 1.09 4.06 17.41
CA LEU A 178 0.27 3.43 16.38
C LEU A 178 1.17 2.42 15.64
N GLY A 179 0.99 1.14 15.93
CA GLY A 179 1.86 0.00 15.57
C GLY A 179 2.61 0.06 14.23
N LYS A 180 3.78 -0.58 14.18
CA LYS A 180 4.63 -0.73 12.99
C LYS A 180 3.82 -1.29 11.81
N ARG A 181 3.43 -0.45 10.85
CA ARG A 181 2.89 -0.84 9.54
C ARG A 181 3.94 -0.52 8.49
N ALA A 182 4.13 -1.37 7.47
CA ALA A 182 5.29 -1.24 6.57
C ALA A 182 5.30 0.08 5.77
N LEU A 183 4.14 0.71 5.57
CA LEU A 183 4.02 2.05 4.96
C LEU A 183 4.58 3.19 5.83
N TYR A 184 4.60 3.01 7.14
CA TYR A 184 5.03 4.00 8.13
C TYR A 184 6.30 3.59 8.85
N GLU A 185 6.90 2.45 8.47
CA GLU A 185 8.24 2.10 8.91
C GLU A 185 9.21 3.21 8.55
N ASN A 186 10.06 3.56 9.50
CA ASN A 186 11.09 4.55 9.26
C ASN A 186 11.98 4.04 8.12
N LYS A 187 12.06 4.77 7.00
CA LYS A 187 12.85 4.37 5.82
C LYS A 187 14.31 4.08 6.15
N THR A 188 14.85 4.76 7.16
CA THR A 188 16.20 4.51 7.68
C THR A 188 16.26 3.16 8.40
N GLN A 189 15.28 2.86 9.26
CA GLN A 189 15.17 1.56 9.91
C GLN A 189 14.97 0.45 8.88
N PHE A 190 14.15 0.67 7.86
CA PHE A 190 13.95 -0.25 6.75
C PHE A 190 15.27 -0.53 6.01
N LEU A 191 16.04 0.52 5.67
CA LEU A 191 17.36 0.36 5.06
C LEU A 191 18.33 -0.40 5.98
N VAL A 192 18.33 -0.11 7.28
CA VAL A 192 19.19 -0.80 8.26
C VAL A 192 18.80 -2.27 8.40
N GLU A 193 17.52 -2.59 8.51
CA GLU A 193 17.02 -3.97 8.55
C GLU A 193 17.37 -4.72 7.25
N TRP A 194 17.20 -4.08 6.09
CA TRP A 194 17.63 -4.61 4.80
C TRP A 194 19.15 -4.87 4.75
N LEU A 195 19.98 -3.96 5.25
CA LEU A 195 21.43 -4.14 5.33
C LEU A 195 21.81 -5.28 6.27
N LEU A 196 21.21 -5.34 7.46
CA LEU A 196 21.48 -6.36 8.46
C LEU A 196 21.09 -7.76 7.97
N THR A 197 19.96 -7.88 7.27
CA THR A 197 19.53 -9.15 6.66
C THR A 197 20.37 -9.52 5.44
N SER A 198 20.96 -8.56 4.74
CA SER A 198 21.89 -8.79 3.61
C SER A 198 23.30 -9.22 4.05
N VAL A 199 23.70 -8.88 5.28
CA VAL A 199 25.06 -9.12 5.82
C VAL A 199 25.08 -10.22 6.90
N GLY A 200 23.96 -10.46 7.59
CA GLY A 200 23.85 -11.35 8.76
C GLY A 200 23.34 -12.76 8.43
N SER A 201 23.89 -13.75 9.12
CA SER A 201 23.71 -15.19 8.92
C SER A 201 22.24 -15.68 8.87
N LYS A 202 22.11 -16.81 8.15
CA LYS A 202 20.91 -17.52 7.71
C LYS A 202 19.81 -17.82 8.75
N ASP A 203 19.97 -17.57 10.05
CA ASP A 203 19.06 -18.17 11.05
C ASP A 203 18.32 -17.15 11.96
N GLY A 204 18.86 -15.96 12.21
CA GLY A 204 18.20 -14.95 13.05
C GLY A 204 17.28 -13.98 12.29
N ALA A 205 17.69 -13.61 11.07
CA ALA A 205 16.89 -12.79 10.16
C ALA A 205 15.70 -13.59 9.57
N ARG A 206 15.90 -14.89 9.34
CA ARG A 206 14.85 -15.81 8.88
C ARG A 206 13.64 -15.83 9.81
N ALA A 207 13.80 -15.92 11.12
CA ALA A 207 12.67 -16.03 12.04
C ALA A 207 11.80 -14.74 12.14
N LYS A 208 12.37 -13.56 11.86
CA LYS A 208 11.62 -12.29 11.79
C LYS A 208 11.01 -12.05 10.42
N LEU A 209 11.70 -12.50 9.36
CA LEU A 209 11.17 -12.49 8.00
C LEU A 209 10.08 -13.55 7.83
N ASP A 210 10.15 -14.73 8.44
CA ASP A 210 9.15 -15.83 8.37
C ASP A 210 7.80 -15.43 8.96
N ARG A 211 7.77 -14.50 9.92
CA ARG A 211 6.52 -13.87 10.35
C ARG A 211 5.95 -12.88 9.33
N ALA A 212 6.78 -12.37 8.42
CA ALA A 212 6.45 -11.42 7.36
C ALA A 212 6.51 -12.02 5.94
N SER A 213 6.92 -13.29 5.79
CA SER A 213 7.00 -14.04 4.54
C SER A 213 6.02 -15.19 4.61
N LEU A 214 4.75 -14.89 4.34
CA LEU A 214 4.17 -15.05 3.00
C LEU A 214 4.83 -16.15 2.10
N LEU A 215 5.17 -17.33 2.64
CA LEU A 215 5.52 -18.53 1.85
C LEU A 215 4.35 -19.51 1.84
N ALA A 216 3.86 -19.85 0.64
CA ALA A 216 2.73 -20.75 0.47
C ALA A 216 3.10 -22.14 1.00
N PRO A 217 2.18 -22.84 1.71
CA PRO A 217 2.38 -24.25 2.06
C PRO A 217 2.60 -25.15 0.82
N SER A 218 2.15 -24.69 -0.36
CA SER A 218 2.21 -25.41 -1.63
C SER A 218 3.52 -25.25 -2.42
N GLY A 219 4.45 -24.38 -1.99
CA GLY A 219 5.71 -24.15 -2.71
C GLY A 219 5.58 -23.39 -4.05
N GLU A 220 4.39 -22.86 -4.38
CA GLU A 220 4.21 -21.97 -5.53
C GLU A 220 4.60 -20.52 -5.22
N ALA A 221 5.04 -19.79 -6.25
CA ALA A 221 5.42 -18.39 -6.13
C ALA A 221 4.25 -17.54 -5.63
N PHE A 222 4.54 -16.73 -4.60
CA PHE A 222 3.58 -15.93 -3.86
C PHE A 222 2.79 -14.93 -4.76
N PRO A 223 1.44 -14.90 -4.76
CA PRO A 223 0.67 -14.23 -5.83
C PRO A 223 0.43 -12.73 -5.63
N PHE A 224 0.83 -12.11 -4.51
CA PHE A 224 0.62 -10.67 -4.30
C PHE A 224 1.84 -9.86 -4.72
N SER A 225 1.63 -8.92 -5.64
CA SER A 225 2.66 -7.94 -5.98
C SER A 225 3.02 -7.06 -4.78
N LYS A 226 4.11 -6.30 -4.90
CA LYS A 226 4.50 -5.32 -3.88
C LYS A 226 3.35 -4.39 -3.50
N TYR A 227 2.66 -3.85 -4.51
CA TYR A 227 1.63 -2.84 -4.32
C TYR A 227 0.36 -3.43 -3.73
N ASP A 228 0.08 -4.70 -4.05
CA ASP A 228 -0.99 -5.45 -3.42
C ASP A 228 -0.77 -5.58 -1.91
N ARG A 229 0.45 -5.90 -1.47
CA ARG A 229 0.78 -5.99 -0.04
C ARG A 229 0.68 -4.65 0.67
N LEU A 230 1.17 -3.56 0.06
CA LEU A 230 1.02 -2.21 0.62
C LEU A 230 -0.46 -1.84 0.77
N TRP A 231 -1.27 -2.13 -0.26
CA TRP A 231 -2.70 -1.89 -0.22
C TRP A 231 -3.40 -2.73 0.84
N LEU A 232 -3.04 -4.02 0.97
CA LEU A 232 -3.59 -4.92 1.98
C LEU A 232 -3.30 -4.41 3.39
N GLN A 233 -2.06 -4.04 3.70
CA GLN A 233 -1.71 -3.46 5.01
C GLN A 233 -2.40 -2.13 5.30
N HIS A 234 -2.58 -1.29 4.27
CA HIS A 234 -3.31 -0.04 4.42
C HIS A 234 -4.80 -0.29 4.70
N THR A 235 -5.38 -1.26 4.00
CA THR A 235 -6.82 -1.57 4.04
C THR A 235 -7.19 -2.35 5.29
N MET A 236 -6.35 -3.30 5.71
CA MET A 236 -6.52 -4.07 6.93
C MET A 236 -5.95 -3.27 8.09
N TYR A 237 -6.82 -2.53 8.78
CA TYR A 237 -6.42 -1.76 9.96
C TYR A 237 -5.94 -2.66 11.11
N THR A 238 -6.34 -3.93 11.10
CA THR A 238 -6.06 -4.98 12.10
C THR A 238 -5.63 -6.27 11.40
N ASP A 239 -4.88 -7.12 12.10
CA ASP A 239 -4.56 -8.50 11.67
C ASP A 239 -5.76 -9.47 11.79
N ASP A 240 -6.93 -8.93 12.14
CA ASP A 240 -8.20 -9.65 12.23
C ASP A 240 -8.72 -10.00 10.82
N LEU A 241 -8.58 -11.28 10.47
CA LEU A 241 -8.99 -11.82 9.18
C LEU A 241 -10.52 -11.88 9.02
N ASP A 242 -11.29 -11.88 10.11
CA ASP A 242 -12.76 -11.84 10.03
C ASP A 242 -13.22 -10.44 9.61
N LEU A 243 -12.60 -9.40 10.16
CA LEU A 243 -12.84 -8.03 9.70
C LEU A 243 -12.39 -7.85 8.25
N ALA A 244 -11.28 -8.48 7.86
CA ALA A 244 -10.82 -8.50 6.47
C ALA A 244 -11.84 -9.17 5.54
N TYR A 245 -12.45 -10.29 5.96
CA TYR A 245 -13.49 -10.98 5.21
C TYR A 245 -14.72 -10.10 4.98
N LEU A 246 -15.21 -9.44 6.04
CA LEU A 246 -16.31 -8.48 5.94
C LEU A 246 -15.97 -7.35 4.96
N LYS A 247 -14.72 -6.87 4.97
CA LYS A 247 -14.26 -5.84 4.05
C LYS A 247 -14.18 -6.34 2.61
N ALA A 248 -13.68 -7.56 2.37
CA ALA A 248 -13.64 -8.17 1.04
C ALA A 248 -15.05 -8.32 0.46
N ARG A 249 -16.00 -8.76 1.29
CA ARG A 249 -17.41 -8.88 0.92
C ARG A 249 -18.02 -7.53 0.55
N GLN A 250 -17.76 -6.49 1.35
CA GLN A 250 -18.19 -5.13 1.05
C GLN A 250 -17.62 -4.65 -0.30
N LEU A 251 -16.31 -4.81 -0.53
CA LEU A 251 -15.67 -4.43 -1.78
C LEU A 251 -16.28 -5.14 -2.99
N GLY A 252 -16.64 -6.42 -2.84
CA GLY A 252 -17.36 -7.19 -3.86
C GLY A 252 -18.72 -6.58 -4.20
N PHE A 253 -19.53 -6.22 -3.18
CA PHE A 253 -20.81 -5.54 -3.39
C PHE A 253 -20.66 -4.15 -4.01
N ASP A 254 -19.61 -3.42 -3.65
CA ASP A 254 -19.23 -2.13 -4.24
C ASP A 254 -18.69 -2.26 -5.67
N LYS A 255 -18.66 -3.49 -6.24
CA LYS A 255 -18.13 -3.84 -7.57
C LYS A 255 -16.63 -3.54 -7.74
N LYS A 256 -15.88 -3.41 -6.65
CA LYS A 256 -14.41 -3.28 -6.64
C LYS A 256 -13.78 -4.66 -6.69
N PHE A 257 -14.06 -5.39 -7.76
CA PHE A 257 -13.83 -6.84 -7.79
C PHE A 257 -12.36 -7.21 -7.68
N GLU A 258 -11.44 -6.44 -8.25
CA GLU A 258 -10.00 -6.72 -8.19
C GLU A 258 -9.49 -6.64 -6.75
N ARG A 259 -9.89 -5.60 -6.02
CA ARG A 259 -9.55 -5.42 -4.60
C ARG A 259 -10.22 -6.45 -3.71
N ALA A 260 -11.47 -6.79 -4.01
CA ALA A 260 -12.20 -7.84 -3.30
C ALA A 260 -11.50 -9.20 -3.49
N ALA A 261 -11.13 -9.55 -4.73
CA ALA A 261 -10.42 -10.80 -5.06
C ALA A 261 -9.03 -10.84 -4.40
N LEU A 262 -8.33 -9.70 -4.37
CA LEU A 262 -7.03 -9.59 -3.71
C LEU A 262 -7.13 -9.88 -2.20
N LEU A 263 -8.08 -9.23 -1.52
CA LEU A 263 -8.29 -9.41 -0.09
C LEU A 263 -8.83 -10.82 0.24
N ALA A 264 -9.74 -11.36 -0.56
CA ALA A 264 -10.25 -12.72 -0.40
C ALA A 264 -9.14 -13.77 -0.62
N SER A 265 -8.31 -13.60 -1.65
CA SER A 265 -7.13 -14.44 -1.88
C SER A 265 -6.16 -14.39 -0.70
N TYR A 266 -5.97 -13.20 -0.11
CA TYR A 266 -5.11 -13.04 1.06
C TYR A 266 -5.63 -13.83 2.27
N ILE A 267 -6.94 -13.78 2.51
CA ILE A 267 -7.58 -14.52 3.59
C ILE A 267 -7.45 -16.02 3.34
N VAL A 268 -7.88 -16.52 2.16
CA VAL A 268 -7.79 -17.95 1.79
C VAL A 268 -6.38 -18.50 1.93
N TYR A 269 -5.37 -17.66 1.69
CA TYR A 269 -3.98 -18.05 1.85
C TYR A 269 -3.58 -18.28 3.31
N TYR A 270 -4.02 -17.41 4.22
CA TYR A 270 -3.66 -17.49 5.65
C TYR A 270 -4.58 -18.41 6.45
N THR A 271 -5.83 -18.56 6.02
CA THR A 271 -6.85 -19.41 6.62
C THR A 271 -7.48 -20.31 5.55
N PRO A 272 -6.71 -21.27 4.98
CA PRO A 272 -7.21 -22.16 3.93
C PRO A 272 -8.40 -23.02 4.36
N GLU A 273 -8.59 -23.24 5.65
CA GLU A 273 -9.75 -23.91 6.24
C GLU A 273 -11.04 -23.06 6.22
N GLN A 274 -10.94 -21.74 6.02
CA GLN A 274 -12.10 -20.85 6.01
C GLN A 274 -12.87 -20.96 4.69
N LEU A 275 -13.86 -21.86 4.66
CA LEU A 275 -14.65 -22.18 3.47
C LEU A 275 -15.38 -20.95 2.91
N ASP A 276 -15.92 -20.09 3.78
CA ASP A 276 -16.62 -18.85 3.40
C ASP A 276 -15.74 -17.92 2.54
N ALA A 277 -14.45 -17.81 2.88
CA ALA A 277 -13.50 -16.98 2.13
C ALA A 277 -13.24 -17.56 0.72
N LYS A 278 -13.15 -18.89 0.60
CA LYS A 278 -13.04 -19.59 -0.69
C LYS A 278 -14.29 -19.41 -1.55
N ILE A 279 -15.48 -19.51 -0.95
CA ILE A 279 -16.76 -19.23 -1.63
C ILE A 279 -16.78 -17.79 -2.13
N LEU A 280 -16.44 -16.83 -1.28
CA LEU A 280 -16.43 -15.42 -1.64
C LEU A 280 -15.47 -15.17 -2.81
N LEU A 281 -14.27 -15.76 -2.80
CA LEU A 281 -13.32 -15.67 -3.91
C LEU A 281 -13.90 -16.24 -5.22
N GLY A 282 -14.53 -17.42 -5.16
CA GLY A 282 -15.21 -18.01 -6.30
C GLY A 282 -16.34 -17.14 -6.86
N ARG A 283 -17.16 -16.55 -5.99
CA ARG A 283 -18.23 -15.60 -6.37
C ARG A 283 -17.66 -14.34 -7.02
N ILE A 284 -16.55 -13.81 -6.51
CA ILE A 284 -15.89 -12.64 -7.08
C ILE A 284 -15.35 -12.95 -8.48
N TYR A 285 -14.70 -14.10 -8.68
CA TYR A 285 -14.28 -14.53 -10.03
C TYR A 285 -15.46 -14.64 -10.98
N ALA A 286 -16.59 -15.20 -10.52
CA ALA A 286 -17.81 -15.28 -11.31
C ALA A 286 -18.36 -13.88 -11.68
N TRP A 287 -18.36 -12.92 -10.75
CA TRP A 287 -18.75 -11.53 -11.01
C TRP A 287 -17.84 -10.82 -12.01
N GLN A 288 -16.55 -11.18 -12.04
CA GLN A 288 -15.58 -10.73 -13.04
C GLN A 288 -15.69 -11.46 -14.38
N ARG A 289 -16.62 -12.41 -14.52
CA ARG A 289 -16.74 -13.34 -15.68
C ARG A 289 -15.52 -14.25 -15.89
N GLN A 290 -14.69 -14.43 -14.87
CA GLN A 290 -13.58 -15.40 -14.88
C GLN A 290 -14.11 -16.78 -14.45
N PHE A 291 -15.01 -17.33 -15.26
CA PHE A 291 -15.65 -18.63 -14.98
C PHE A 291 -14.65 -19.79 -14.99
N ASP A 292 -13.60 -19.66 -15.80
CA ASP A 292 -12.43 -20.55 -15.88
C ASP A 292 -11.70 -20.70 -14.53
N LYS A 293 -11.74 -19.69 -13.68
CA LYS A 293 -11.20 -19.74 -12.31
C LYS A 293 -12.25 -20.08 -11.26
N ALA A 294 -13.47 -19.56 -11.43
CA ALA A 294 -14.54 -19.73 -10.46
C ALA A 294 -15.03 -21.19 -10.37
N GLU A 295 -15.25 -21.84 -11.51
CA GLU A 295 -15.76 -23.21 -11.60
C GLU A 295 -14.85 -24.22 -10.89
N PRO A 296 -13.55 -24.37 -11.24
CA PRO A 296 -12.70 -25.38 -10.61
C PRO A 296 -12.52 -25.16 -9.12
N LEU A 297 -12.42 -23.90 -8.67
CA LEU A 297 -12.30 -23.56 -7.25
C LEU A 297 -13.53 -24.02 -6.45
N LEU A 298 -14.73 -23.71 -6.94
CA LEU A 298 -15.98 -24.05 -6.26
C LEU A 298 -16.34 -25.54 -6.39
N ALA A 299 -16.04 -26.16 -7.54
CA ALA A 299 -16.19 -27.60 -7.75
C ALA A 299 -15.31 -28.40 -6.79
N HIS A 300 -14.06 -27.98 -6.58
CA HIS A 300 -13.18 -28.58 -5.58
C HIS A 300 -13.76 -28.44 -4.16
N LEU A 301 -14.26 -27.25 -3.83
CA LEU A 301 -14.84 -26.98 -2.51
C LEU A 301 -16.05 -27.89 -2.21
N VAL A 302 -16.91 -28.08 -3.20
CA VAL A 302 -18.07 -29.00 -3.15
C VAL A 302 -17.62 -30.45 -2.99
N ALA A 303 -16.59 -30.88 -3.71
CA ALA A 303 -16.07 -32.24 -3.62
C ALA A 303 -15.47 -32.55 -2.23
N GLU A 304 -14.72 -31.59 -1.65
CA GLU A 304 -14.14 -31.73 -0.30
C GLU A 304 -15.18 -31.59 0.81
N ASN A 305 -16.23 -30.78 0.59
CA ASN A 305 -17.23 -30.46 1.60
C ASN A 305 -18.65 -30.70 1.06
N PRO A 306 -19.07 -31.96 0.85
CA PRO A 306 -20.35 -32.28 0.19
C PRO A 306 -21.60 -31.76 0.90
N ASN A 307 -21.52 -31.47 2.20
CA ASN A 307 -22.63 -30.95 3.01
C ASN A 307 -22.70 -29.42 3.03
N TYR A 308 -21.72 -28.72 2.45
CA TYR A 308 -21.61 -27.27 2.53
C TYR A 308 -22.37 -26.60 1.37
N GLN A 309 -23.68 -26.41 1.58
CA GLN A 309 -24.64 -26.01 0.56
C GLN A 309 -24.33 -24.66 -0.11
N ASP A 310 -23.71 -23.73 0.60
CA ASP A 310 -23.36 -22.41 0.06
C ASP A 310 -22.34 -22.49 -1.08
N ALA A 311 -21.48 -23.52 -1.07
CA ALA A 311 -20.55 -23.80 -2.16
C ALA A 311 -21.27 -24.23 -3.43
N TYR A 312 -22.28 -25.10 -3.31
CA TYR A 312 -23.15 -25.48 -4.42
C TYR A 312 -23.92 -24.26 -4.95
N SER A 313 -24.46 -23.42 -4.06
CA SER A 313 -25.12 -22.18 -4.46
C SER A 313 -24.22 -21.28 -5.29
N ALA A 314 -22.97 -21.11 -4.88
CA ALA A 314 -21.99 -20.33 -5.64
C ALA A 314 -21.63 -21.01 -6.99
N LEU A 315 -21.44 -22.32 -7.03
CA LEU A 315 -21.14 -23.06 -8.26
C LEU A 315 -22.31 -23.01 -9.25
N PHE A 316 -23.54 -23.07 -8.77
CA PHE A 316 -24.74 -22.96 -9.60
C PHE A 316 -24.93 -21.56 -10.15
N ASP A 317 -24.55 -20.51 -9.40
CA ASP A 317 -24.46 -19.16 -9.95
C ASP A 317 -23.46 -19.09 -11.10
N VAL A 318 -22.30 -19.77 -10.99
CA VAL A 318 -21.32 -19.85 -12.09
C VAL A 318 -21.94 -20.47 -13.33
N PHE A 319 -22.53 -21.67 -13.24
CA PHE A 319 -23.14 -22.34 -14.40
C PHE A 319 -24.26 -21.52 -15.04
N LEU A 320 -25.08 -20.85 -14.22
CA LEU A 320 -26.13 -19.96 -14.72
C LEU A 320 -25.59 -18.72 -15.43
N TRP A 321 -24.45 -18.17 -15.01
CA TRP A 321 -23.87 -16.97 -15.59
C TRP A 321 -22.94 -17.25 -16.77
N SER A 322 -22.31 -18.42 -16.81
CA SER A 322 -21.52 -18.89 -17.94
C SER A 322 -22.39 -19.41 -19.09
N GLY A 323 -23.63 -19.82 -18.80
CA GLY A 323 -24.52 -20.47 -19.78
C GLY A 323 -24.17 -21.94 -20.01
N GLU A 324 -23.52 -22.57 -19.04
CA GLU A 324 -23.14 -23.98 -19.06
C GLU A 324 -24.03 -24.76 -18.08
N GLU A 325 -25.35 -24.54 -18.16
CA GLU A 325 -26.31 -25.11 -17.20
C GLU A 325 -26.27 -26.65 -17.17
N GLU A 326 -25.91 -27.30 -18.28
CA GLU A 326 -25.80 -28.75 -18.39
C GLU A 326 -24.78 -29.34 -17.39
N LYS A 327 -23.71 -28.60 -17.09
CA LYS A 327 -22.69 -29.02 -16.11
C LYS A 327 -23.24 -29.09 -14.68
N ALA A 328 -24.37 -28.46 -14.39
CA ALA A 328 -24.99 -28.51 -13.06
C ALA A 328 -25.66 -29.85 -12.77
N LEU A 329 -26.05 -30.63 -13.79
CA LEU A 329 -26.78 -31.89 -13.65
C LEU A 329 -26.16 -32.90 -12.67
N PRO A 330 -24.86 -33.27 -12.75
CA PRO A 330 -24.27 -34.23 -11.82
C PRO A 330 -24.35 -33.76 -10.36
N TYR A 331 -24.17 -32.47 -10.11
CA TYR A 331 -24.25 -31.87 -8.78
C TYR A 331 -25.69 -31.76 -8.26
N ILE A 332 -26.66 -31.49 -9.13
CA ILE A 332 -28.09 -31.51 -8.75
C ILE A 332 -28.49 -32.94 -8.34
N ASN A 333 -28.05 -33.95 -9.10
CA ASN A 333 -28.33 -35.34 -8.80
C ASN A 333 -27.72 -35.80 -7.48
N SER A 334 -26.49 -35.36 -7.15
CA SER A 334 -25.87 -35.68 -5.87
C SER A 334 -26.61 -35.08 -4.67
N LEU A 335 -27.40 -34.02 -4.87
CA LEU A 335 -28.18 -33.35 -3.82
C LEU A 335 -29.60 -33.89 -3.63
N GLN A 336 -30.10 -34.77 -4.51
CA GLN A 336 -31.49 -35.26 -4.46
C GLN A 336 -31.84 -36.01 -3.16
N ASN A 337 -30.84 -36.62 -2.52
CA ASN A 337 -30.99 -37.37 -1.28
C ASN A 337 -30.62 -36.55 -0.03
N ALA A 338 -30.34 -35.24 -0.17
CA ALA A 338 -30.02 -34.39 0.96
C ALA A 338 -31.27 -34.22 1.85
N GLU A 339 -31.11 -34.44 3.16
CA GLU A 339 -32.22 -34.40 4.13
C GLU A 339 -32.93 -33.04 4.17
N ALA A 340 -32.19 -31.96 3.99
CA ALA A 340 -32.73 -30.60 3.93
C ALA A 340 -31.84 -29.72 3.05
N LEU A 341 -32.45 -28.99 2.12
CA LEU A 341 -31.79 -27.95 1.33
C LEU A 341 -32.21 -26.57 1.84
N ASN A 342 -31.26 -25.65 1.92
CA ASN A 342 -31.55 -24.26 2.25
C ASN A 342 -32.36 -23.61 1.11
N GLU A 343 -33.15 -22.59 1.46
CA GLU A 343 -34.08 -21.95 0.52
C GLU A 343 -33.34 -21.39 -0.71
N ASP A 344 -32.17 -20.80 -0.47
CA ASP A 344 -31.31 -20.17 -1.47
C ASP A 344 -30.78 -21.15 -2.53
N LEU A 345 -30.34 -22.34 -2.12
CA LEU A 345 -29.91 -23.43 -3.01
C LEU A 345 -31.10 -24.03 -3.77
N SER A 346 -32.23 -24.23 -3.09
CA SER A 346 -33.45 -24.76 -3.71
C SER A 346 -33.96 -23.87 -4.85
N ALA A 347 -33.88 -22.55 -4.67
CA ALA A 347 -34.27 -21.57 -5.68
C ALA A 347 -33.35 -21.63 -6.91
N ARG A 348 -32.03 -21.82 -6.72
CA ARG A 348 -31.07 -21.98 -7.82
C ARG A 348 -31.29 -23.26 -8.60
N ILE A 349 -31.51 -24.39 -7.92
CA ILE A 349 -31.81 -25.68 -8.56
C ILE A 349 -33.07 -25.55 -9.42
N LYS A 350 -34.13 -24.93 -8.90
CA LYS A 350 -35.37 -24.68 -9.65
C LYS A 350 -35.10 -23.86 -10.91
N LYS A 351 -34.28 -22.81 -10.82
CA LYS A 351 -33.91 -21.95 -11.95
C LYS A 351 -33.08 -22.70 -12.99
N LEU A 352 -32.11 -23.51 -12.57
CA LEU A 352 -31.30 -24.36 -13.46
C LEU A 352 -32.17 -25.38 -14.20
N ASN A 353 -33.05 -26.11 -13.50
CA ASN A 353 -33.96 -27.07 -14.12
C ASN A 353 -34.90 -26.42 -15.14
N ALA A 354 -35.38 -25.20 -14.86
CA ALA A 354 -36.19 -24.45 -15.81
C ALA A 354 -35.40 -24.08 -17.09
N ARG A 355 -34.12 -23.67 -16.94
CA ARG A 355 -33.23 -23.38 -18.08
C ARG A 355 -32.93 -24.63 -18.91
N LEU A 356 -32.61 -25.74 -18.25
CA LEU A 356 -32.36 -27.02 -18.90
C LEU A 356 -33.58 -27.53 -19.69
N ALA A 357 -34.79 -27.39 -19.14
CA ALA A 357 -36.02 -27.74 -19.85
C ALA A 357 -36.26 -26.85 -21.09
N GLN A 358 -35.92 -25.56 -21.02
CA GLN A 358 -36.01 -24.65 -22.18
C GLN A 358 -35.00 -25.02 -23.27
N LEU A 359 -33.76 -25.38 -22.89
CA LEU A 359 -32.73 -25.83 -23.82
C LEU A 359 -33.14 -27.13 -24.53
N ALA A 360 -33.74 -28.07 -23.80
CA ALA A 360 -34.25 -29.33 -24.37
C ALA A 360 -35.44 -29.13 -25.33
N GLN A 361 -36.21 -28.05 -25.17
CA GLN A 361 -37.35 -27.69 -26.01
C GLN A 361 -36.99 -26.74 -27.16
N ALA A 362 -35.76 -26.21 -27.18
CA ALA A 362 -35.32 -25.33 -28.26
C ALA A 362 -35.20 -26.15 -29.55
N PRO A 363 -35.86 -25.75 -30.66
CA PRO A 363 -35.69 -26.43 -31.93
C PRO A 363 -34.21 -26.34 -32.32
N ALA A 364 -33.61 -27.46 -32.73
CA ALA A 364 -32.25 -27.52 -33.22
C ALA A 364 -32.07 -26.48 -34.33
N LYS A 365 -31.57 -25.28 -33.98
CA LYS A 365 -31.10 -24.33 -34.97
C LYS A 365 -29.86 -24.96 -35.58
N GLY A 366 -30.03 -25.40 -36.82
CA GLY A 366 -29.03 -26.09 -37.61
C GLY A 366 -27.67 -25.41 -37.55
N LEU A 367 -26.64 -26.24 -37.61
CA LEU A 367 -25.22 -25.94 -37.69
C LEU A 367 -24.79 -25.09 -38.92
N ASP A 368 -25.69 -24.34 -39.59
CA ASP A 368 -25.45 -23.74 -40.91
C ASP A 368 -25.36 -22.20 -40.95
N SER A 369 -25.08 -21.52 -39.84
CA SER A 369 -24.73 -20.09 -39.93
C SER A 369 -23.63 -19.65 -38.96
N LEU A 370 -22.53 -20.41 -38.94
CA LEU A 370 -21.21 -19.85 -38.66
C LEU A 370 -20.66 -19.28 -39.98
N ASN A 371 -21.05 -18.05 -40.32
CA ASN A 371 -20.25 -17.26 -41.23
C ASN A 371 -19.60 -16.16 -40.40
N PRO A 372 -18.25 -16.10 -40.32
CA PRO A 372 -17.58 -15.02 -39.62
C PRO A 372 -17.87 -13.69 -40.32
N PRO A 373 -17.98 -12.57 -39.58
CA PRO A 373 -17.95 -11.27 -40.24
C PRO A 373 -16.60 -11.12 -40.95
N GLN A 374 -16.66 -11.06 -42.28
CA GLN A 374 -15.57 -10.64 -43.17
C GLN A 374 -15.28 -9.13 -42.93
N PRO A 375 -14.06 -8.67 -43.25
CA PRO A 375 -13.22 -7.80 -42.42
C PRO A 375 -13.76 -6.41 -42.08
#